data_AF-A0A6A7LH20-F1
#
_entry.id   AF-A0A6A7LH20-F1
#
_cell.length_a   1.000
_cell.length_b   1.000
_cell.length_c   1.000
_cell.angle_alpha   90.00
_cell.angle_beta   90.00
_cell.angle_gamma   90.00
#
_symmetry.space_group_name_H-M   'P 1'
#
loop_
_entity.id
_entity.type
_entity.pdbx_description
1 polymer ?
#
loop_
_entity_poly.entity_id
_entity_poly.type
_entity_poly.pdbx_seq_one_letter_code
_entity_poly.pdbx_strand_id
1 'polypeptide(L)'
;MRLKKAKLENNEILQPIDKIYFVICNSCYWCASYFGIDDLESLSGSSSHVLDCPFCNSHNTELMPISTDESFRIEYSLTRGMEIEFYKTNKVVVRQQSVNEQYVMP
;
A
#
# COMPACT_ATOMS: atom_id res chain seq x y z
N MET A 1 1.94 28.16 -4.72
CA MET A 1 0.76 27.83 -5.55
C MET A 1 1.05 28.16 -7.01
N ARG A 2 1.30 27.14 -7.84
CA ARG A 2 1.12 27.20 -9.31
C ARG A 2 0.93 25.76 -9.79
N LEU A 3 -0.34 25.41 -9.94
CA LEU A 3 -0.79 24.20 -10.63
C LEU A 3 -0.31 24.25 -12.08
N LYS A 4 0.24 23.14 -12.57
CA LYS A 4 0.21 22.84 -14.00
C LYS A 4 -0.56 21.54 -14.19
N LYS A 5 -1.75 21.65 -14.75
CA LYS A 5 -2.51 20.54 -15.34
C LYS A 5 -2.26 20.51 -16.83
N ALA A 6 -2.25 19.29 -17.37
CA ALA A 6 -2.73 18.82 -18.68
C ALA A 6 -1.73 17.77 -19.19
N LYS A 7 -2.14 16.56 -19.57
CA LYS A 7 -3.12 16.29 -20.63
C LYS A 7 -3.63 14.84 -20.50
N LEU A 8 -4.92 14.63 -20.73
CA LEU A 8 -5.58 13.32 -20.72
C LEU A 8 -5.32 12.64 -22.08
N GLU A 9 -4.57 11.53 -22.06
CA GLU A 9 -4.49 10.59 -23.17
C GLU A 9 -4.62 9.20 -22.53
N ASN A 10 -5.65 8.45 -22.95
CA ASN A 10 -6.08 7.19 -22.35
C ASN A 10 -4.93 6.19 -22.22
N ASN A 11 -4.37 6.08 -21.01
CA ASN A 11 -3.53 5.00 -20.50
C ASN A 11 -3.54 5.18 -18.99
N GLU A 12 -3.93 4.17 -18.22
CA GLU A 12 -4.00 4.24 -16.76
C GLU A 12 -2.66 4.75 -16.21
N ILE A 13 -2.62 6.03 -15.79
CA ILE A 13 -1.46 6.61 -15.15
C ILE A 13 -1.41 5.96 -13.77
N LEU A 14 -0.69 4.83 -13.67
CA LEU A 14 -0.32 4.22 -12.41
C LEU A 14 0.53 5.27 -11.68
N GLN A 15 -0.10 6.07 -10.83
CA GLN A 15 0.65 6.90 -9.91
C GLN A 15 1.51 5.95 -9.06
N PRO A 16 2.81 6.24 -8.88
CA PRO A 16 3.65 5.45 -8.01
C PRO A 16 3.00 5.37 -6.63
N ILE A 17 2.65 4.16 -6.20
CA ILE A 17 2.20 3.96 -4.83
C ILE A 17 3.45 4.03 -3.97
N ASP A 18 3.77 5.24 -3.49
CA ASP A 18 5.00 5.48 -2.74
C ASP A 18 4.84 5.20 -1.24
N LYS A 19 3.60 4.99 -0.78
CA LYS A 19 3.27 4.77 0.63
C LYS A 19 2.25 3.65 0.75
N ILE A 20 2.65 2.57 1.44
CA ILE A 20 1.78 1.46 1.80
C ILE A 20 1.86 1.29 3.31
N TYR A 21 0.71 1.11 3.94
CA TYR A 21 0.61 0.81 5.37
C TYR A 21 -0.15 -0.50 5.56
N PHE A 22 0.41 -1.41 6.35
CA PHE A 22 -0.31 -2.52 6.94
C PHE A 22 -1.05 -2.01 8.17
N VAL A 23 -2.36 -2.24 8.22
CA VAL A 23 -3.25 -1.78 9.28
C VAL A 23 -3.78 -2.99 10.02
N ILE A 24 -3.79 -2.95 11.34
CA ILE A 24 -4.37 -3.99 12.17
C ILE A 24 -5.16 -3.41 13.34
N CYS A 25 -6.32 -3.99 13.64
CA CYS A 25 -7.07 -3.70 14.84
C CYS A 25 -6.63 -4.60 16.00
N ASN A 26 -6.13 -4.00 17.09
CA ASN A 26 -5.71 -4.71 18.30
C ASN A 26 -6.89 -5.23 19.14
N SER A 27 -8.14 -4.92 18.77
CA SER A 27 -9.35 -5.44 19.43
C SER A 27 -9.92 -6.70 18.78
N CYS A 28 -9.93 -6.79 17.45
CA CYS A 28 -10.55 -7.91 16.72
C CYS A 28 -9.65 -8.56 15.68
N TYR A 29 -8.41 -8.09 15.53
CA TYR A 29 -7.41 -8.58 14.58
C TYR A 29 -7.81 -8.47 13.10
N TRP A 30 -8.83 -7.67 12.77
CA TRP A 30 -9.07 -7.27 11.38
C TRP A 30 -7.86 -6.48 10.87
N CYS A 31 -7.38 -6.81 9.66
CA CYS A 31 -6.24 -6.17 9.06
C CYS A 31 -6.41 -5.92 7.55
N ALA A 32 -5.74 -4.89 7.03
CA ALA A 32 -5.76 -4.53 5.61
C ALA A 32 -4.49 -3.78 5.20
N SER A 33 -4.14 -3.79 3.91
CA SER A 33 -3.10 -2.92 3.36
C SER A 33 -3.75 -1.70 2.71
N TYR A 34 -3.30 -0.50 3.09
CA TYR A 34 -3.75 0.76 2.52
C TYR A 34 -2.68 1.33 1.59
N PHE A 35 -3.12 1.81 0.42
CA PHE A 35 -2.26 2.34 -0.63
C PHE A 35 -2.55 3.83 -0.82
N GLY A 36 -1.51 4.64 -1.02
CA GLY A 36 -1.67 6.04 -1.46
C GLY A 36 -2.24 6.97 -0.38
N ILE A 37 -1.97 6.70 0.90
CA ILE A 37 -2.28 7.64 1.98
C ILE A 37 -1.17 8.70 2.01
N ASP A 38 -1.42 9.81 1.33
CA ASP A 38 -0.46 10.92 1.25
C ASP A 38 -0.36 11.70 2.56
N ASP A 39 -1.47 11.79 3.30
CA ASP A 39 -1.62 12.63 4.47
C ASP A 39 -2.14 11.83 5.68
N LEU A 40 -1.20 11.27 6.42
CA LEU A 40 -1.47 10.57 7.67
C LEU A 40 -2.01 11.52 8.75
N GLU A 41 -1.63 12.82 8.69
CA GLU A 41 -2.12 13.85 9.60
C GLU A 41 -3.61 14.14 9.38
N SER A 42 -4.07 14.12 8.12
CA SER A 42 -5.50 14.23 7.79
C SER A 42 -6.34 13.05 8.33
N LEU A 43 -5.77 11.85 8.43
CA LEU A 43 -6.44 10.69 9.04
C LEU A 43 -6.41 10.70 10.57
N SER A 44 -5.46 11.43 11.16
CA SER A 44 -5.32 11.61 12.60
C SER A 44 -5.87 12.96 13.10
N GLY A 45 -6.66 13.63 12.24
CA GLY A 45 -7.27 14.93 12.50
C GLY A 45 -8.24 14.89 13.68
N SER A 46 -7.75 15.31 14.86
CA SER A 46 -8.49 15.57 16.11
C SER A 46 -8.79 14.39 17.05
N SER A 47 -8.33 13.19 16.72
CA SER A 47 -8.48 11.99 17.56
C SER A 47 -7.21 11.16 17.42
N SER A 48 -6.64 10.63 18.51
CA SER A 48 -5.36 9.92 18.49
C SER A 48 -5.42 8.54 17.80
N HIS A 49 -6.38 8.33 16.90
CA HIS A 49 -6.72 7.05 16.28
C HIS A 49 -6.74 7.27 14.77
N VAL A 50 -5.99 6.46 14.02
CA VAL A 50 -5.74 6.75 12.61
C VAL A 50 -6.86 6.25 11.71
N LEU A 51 -7.53 5.14 12.07
CA LEU A 51 -8.64 4.56 11.32
C LEU A 51 -9.57 3.80 12.26
N ASP A 52 -10.89 3.95 12.11
CA ASP A 52 -11.84 3.12 12.84
C ASP A 52 -11.87 1.71 12.24
N CYS A 53 -11.86 0.69 13.09
CA CYS A 53 -11.98 -0.68 12.62
C CYS A 53 -13.38 -0.90 12.02
N PRO A 54 -13.51 -1.23 10.72
CA PRO A 54 -14.82 -1.39 10.09
C PRO A 54 -15.57 -2.65 10.59
N PHE A 55 -14.87 -3.55 11.29
CA PHE A 55 -15.44 -4.80 11.76
C PHE A 55 -16.02 -4.71 13.18
N CYS A 56 -15.31 -4.05 14.10
CA CYS A 56 -15.72 -3.96 15.52
C CYS A 56 -15.93 -2.53 16.02
N ASN A 57 -15.78 -1.54 15.14
CA ASN A 57 -15.91 -0.11 15.45
C ASN A 57 -14.96 0.39 16.55
N SER A 58 -13.90 -0.38 16.84
CA SER A 58 -12.84 0.01 17.77
C SER A 58 -11.90 1.02 17.12
N HIS A 59 -11.41 1.94 17.94
CA HIS A 59 -10.41 2.93 17.57
C HIS A 59 -8.98 2.44 17.85
N ASN A 60 -8.83 1.20 18.32
CA ASN A 60 -7.53 0.59 18.64
C ASN A 60 -6.91 -0.05 17.39
N THR A 61 -6.60 0.79 16.39
CA THR A 61 -5.90 0.38 15.17
C THR A 61 -4.45 0.84 15.18
N GLU A 62 -3.58 0.00 14.64
CA GLU A 62 -2.16 0.22 14.51
C GLU A 62 -1.77 0.22 13.03
N LEU A 63 -0.81 1.07 12.68
CA LEU A 63 -0.27 1.20 11.35
C LEU A 63 1.21 0.86 11.33
N MET A 64 1.59 0.00 10.38
CA MET A 64 2.97 -0.39 10.15
C MET A 64 3.32 -0.07 8.70
N PRO A 65 4.31 0.80 8.43
CA PRO A 65 4.73 1.09 7.07
C PRO A 65 5.35 -0.17 6.44
N ILE A 66 4.95 -0.48 5.21
CA ILE A 66 5.52 -1.58 4.41
C ILE A 66 5.93 -1.05 3.03
N SER A 67 6.93 -1.68 2.41
CA SER A 67 7.38 -1.32 1.08
C SER A 67 6.59 -2.02 -0.04
N THR A 68 6.72 -1.53 -1.27
CA THR A 68 6.10 -2.13 -2.47
C THR A 68 6.69 -3.48 -2.85
N ASP A 69 7.90 -3.79 -2.36
CA ASP A 69 8.60 -5.07 -2.55
C ASP A 69 8.50 -5.99 -1.31
N GLU A 70 7.69 -5.63 -0.33
CA GLU A 70 7.40 -6.44 0.85
C GLU A 70 6.12 -7.25 0.69
N SER A 71 6.12 -8.42 1.30
CA SER A 71 4.98 -9.32 1.43
C SER A 71 4.90 -9.74 2.89
N PHE A 72 3.72 -10.23 3.29
CA PHE A 72 3.51 -10.65 4.66
C PHE A 72 2.80 -11.99 4.71
N ARG A 73 3.10 -12.74 5.78
CA ARG A 73 2.42 -13.98 6.14
C ARG A 73 1.81 -13.81 7.53
N ILE A 74 0.56 -14.23 7.66
CA ILE A 74 -0.16 -14.26 8.94
C ILE A 74 -0.39 -15.71 9.31
N GLU A 75 0.09 -16.10 10.49
CA GLU A 75 -0.14 -17.42 11.06
C GLU A 75 -0.86 -17.28 12.40
N TYR A 76 -1.80 -18.19 12.66
CA TYR A 76 -2.49 -18.25 13.95
C TYR A 76 -2.16 -19.57 14.64
N SER A 77 -1.79 -19.49 15.91
CA SER A 77 -1.60 -20.65 16.78
C SER A 77 -2.23 -20.41 18.15
N LEU A 78 -2.79 -21.46 18.75
CA LEU A 78 -3.44 -21.34 20.06
C LEU A 78 -2.46 -20.96 21.19
N THR A 79 -1.17 -21.32 21.04
CA THR A 79 -0.14 -21.11 22.07
C THR A 79 0.61 -19.79 21.92
N ARG A 80 0.78 -19.30 20.69
CA ARG A 80 1.56 -18.07 20.40
C ARG A 80 0.67 -16.91 19.94
N GLY A 81 -0.63 -17.15 19.79
CA GLY A 81 -1.56 -16.19 19.22
C GLY A 81 -1.33 -16.01 17.73
N MET A 82 -1.48 -14.77 17.27
CA MET A 82 -1.28 -14.39 15.87
C MET A 82 0.15 -13.89 15.66
N GLU A 83 0.84 -14.48 14.70
CA GLU A 83 2.18 -14.09 14.28
C GLU A 83 2.11 -13.49 12.87
N ILE A 84 2.74 -12.34 12.69
CA ILE A 84 2.85 -11.67 11.40
C ILE A 84 4.33 -11.56 11.05
N GLU A 85 4.69 -12.08 9.89
CA GLU A 85 6.05 -12.01 9.34
C GLU A 85 6.04 -11.14 8.09
N PHE A 86 6.93 -10.15 8.03
CA PHE A 86 7.17 -9.31 6.85
C PHE A 86 8.48 -9.74 6.18
N TYR A 87 8.46 -9.92 4.87
CA TYR A 87 9.62 -10.35 4.10
C TYR A 87 9.64 -9.72 2.72
N LYS A 88 10.84 -9.53 2.17
CA LYS A 88 11.01 -9.01 0.80
C LYS A 88 10.79 -10.11 -0.22
N THR A 89 10.00 -9.82 -1.24
CA THR A 89 9.81 -10.73 -2.37
C THR A 89 10.90 -10.46 -3.40
N ASN A 90 11.76 -11.44 -3.69
CA ASN A 90 12.75 -11.33 -4.75
C ASN A 90 12.03 -11.04 -6.07
N LYS A 91 12.37 -9.92 -6.72
CA LYS A 91 11.74 -9.49 -7.98
C LYS A 91 11.77 -10.62 -9.00
N VAL A 92 10.61 -11.11 -9.42
CA VAL A 92 10.52 -11.86 -10.67
C VAL A 92 10.86 -10.86 -11.78
N VAL A 93 12.07 -10.99 -12.35
CA VAL A 93 12.51 -10.18 -13.48
C VAL A 93 11.64 -10.54 -14.67
N VAL A 94 10.58 -9.76 -14.91
CA VAL A 94 9.83 -9.81 -16.17
C VAL A 94 10.77 -9.23 -17.24
N ARG A 95 11.36 -10.11 -18.05
CA ARG A 95 12.18 -9.70 -19.20
C ARG A 95 11.27 -9.01 -20.22
N GLN A 96 11.39 -7.69 -20.37
CA GLN A 96 10.75 -6.96 -21.46
C GLN A 96 11.40 -7.37 -22.80
N GLN A 97 10.59 -7.85 -23.74
CA GLN A 97 10.98 -8.05 -25.13
C GLN A 97 10.84 -6.71 -25.87
N SER A 98 11.95 -6.13 -26.30
CA SER A 98 11.99 -4.91 -27.12
C SER A 98 11.60 -5.23 -28.56
N VAL A 99 10.53 -4.61 -29.07
CA VAL A 99 10.25 -4.58 -30.52
C VAL A 99 10.95 -3.34 -31.08
N ASN A 100 12.04 -3.57 -31.81
CA ASN A 100 12.68 -2.58 -32.67
C ASN A 100 11.80 -2.39 -33.91
N GLU A 101 11.35 -1.16 -34.18
CA GLU A 101 10.98 -0.77 -35.54
C GLU A 101 11.68 0.52 -35.93
N GLN A 102 12.51 0.35 -36.95
CA GLN A 102 13.44 1.27 -37.55
C GLN A 102 12.79 1.74 -38.86
N TYR A 103 12.41 3.01 -38.96
CA TYR A 103 11.97 3.57 -40.24
C TYR A 103 12.71 4.88 -40.56
N VAL A 104 13.39 4.80 -41.69
CA VAL A 104 14.20 5.81 -42.38
C VAL A 104 13.27 6.71 -43.22
N MET A 105 13.49 8.03 -43.09
CA MET A 105 13.37 9.18 -44.02
C MET A 105 12.58 9.03 -45.35
N PRO A 106 11.96 10.12 -45.87
CA PRO A 106 12.72 11.25 -46.43
C PRO A 106 12.76 12.52 -45.58
#